data_AF-A0A7R9IU14-F1
#
_entry.id   AF-A0A7R9IU14-F1
#
_cell.length_a   1.000
_cell.length_b   1.000
_cell.length_c   1.000
_cell.angle_alpha   90.00
_cell.angle_beta   90.00
_cell.angle_gamma   90.00
#
_symmetry.space_group_name_H-M   'P 1'
#
loop_
_entity.id
_entity.type
_entity.pdbx_description
1 polymer ?
#
loop_
_entity_poly.entity_id
_entity_poly.type
_entity_poly.pdbx_seq_one_letter_code
_entity_poly.pdbx_strand_id
1 'polypeptide(L)'
;RKLLEAGCDPGNKNKKKQPPYVLAPNKETRYVYRRFMGEFPDKYDYSKSQISSPLSDDIEQVKAEKRRELRKVKKEKDKIRKQEDDKRRAKEDEKDRFLRLSDREKRAVAAELRLMAQATRHGGPKPVISRCFLCASDISGQVPFEYDGNRFCTMTCLKAHRMKSKMQLK
;
A
#
# COMPACT_ATOMS: atom_id res chain seq x y z
N ARG A 1 -18.25 -42.08 15.73
CA ARG A 1 -17.16 -42.84 15.07
C ARG A 1 -17.19 -44.30 15.51
N LYS A 2 -16.98 -44.60 16.80
CA LYS A 2 -17.01 -45.98 17.36
C LYS A 2 -18.18 -46.85 16.88
N LEU A 3 -19.40 -46.31 16.77
CA LEU A 3 -20.57 -47.05 16.27
C LEU A 3 -20.44 -47.46 14.78
N LEU A 4 -19.87 -46.61 13.93
CA LEU A 4 -19.64 -46.90 12.50
C LEU A 4 -18.51 -47.93 12.32
N GLU A 5 -17.54 -47.93 13.23
CA GLU A 5 -16.47 -48.93 13.27
C GLU A 5 -17.03 -50.30 13.69
N ALA A 6 -17.91 -50.31 14.70
CA ALA A 6 -18.59 -51.48 15.24
C ALA A 6 -19.67 -52.09 14.32
N GLY A 7 -19.84 -51.60 13.09
CA GLY A 7 -20.76 -52.22 12.12
C GLY A 7 -22.11 -51.51 11.93
N CYS A 8 -22.40 -50.42 12.65
CA CYS A 8 -23.68 -49.72 12.50
C CYS A 8 -23.73 -48.94 11.17
N ASP A 9 -24.55 -49.40 10.23
CA ASP A 9 -24.72 -48.77 8.92
C ASP A 9 -25.37 -47.37 9.03
N PRO A 10 -24.72 -46.29 8.55
CA PRO A 10 -25.29 -44.94 8.53
C PRO A 10 -26.48 -44.77 7.57
N GLY A 11 -26.74 -45.74 6.69
CA GLY A 11 -27.89 -45.80 5.79
C GLY A 11 -29.19 -46.28 6.45
N ASN A 12 -29.13 -46.82 7.67
CA ASN A 12 -30.30 -47.37 8.36
C ASN A 12 -31.27 -46.27 8.81
N LYS A 13 -32.48 -46.28 8.25
CA LYS A 13 -33.47 -45.23 8.48
C LYS A 13 -34.39 -45.54 9.66
N ASN A 14 -34.86 -44.50 10.34
CA ASN A 14 -35.87 -44.61 11.38
C ASN A 14 -37.28 -44.90 10.80
N LYS A 15 -38.30 -45.04 11.65
CA LYS A 15 -39.72 -45.21 11.25
C LYS A 15 -40.25 -44.11 10.32
N LYS A 16 -39.62 -42.92 10.33
CA LYS A 16 -39.93 -41.77 9.46
C LYS A 16 -39.06 -41.72 8.19
N LYS A 17 -38.34 -42.80 7.87
CA LYS A 17 -37.43 -42.92 6.70
C LYS A 17 -36.25 -41.92 6.70
N GLN A 18 -35.83 -41.41 7.86
CA GLN A 18 -34.70 -40.49 7.98
C GLN A 18 -33.44 -41.22 8.44
N PRO A 19 -32.28 -41.04 7.77
CA PRO A 19 -31.02 -41.64 8.19
C PRO A 19 -30.37 -40.86 9.35
N PRO A 20 -29.49 -41.52 10.16
CA PRO A 20 -28.77 -40.93 11.29
C PRO A 20 -28.08 -39.60 10.97
N TYR A 21 -27.58 -39.42 9.75
CA TYR A 21 -26.94 -38.19 9.29
C TYR A 21 -27.88 -36.97 9.30
N VAL A 22 -29.15 -37.15 8.92
CA VAL A 22 -30.16 -36.08 8.88
C VAL A 22 -30.66 -35.73 10.28
N LEU A 23 -30.72 -36.74 11.16
CA LEU A 23 -31.12 -36.57 12.56
C LEU A 23 -30.03 -35.94 13.42
N ALA A 24 -28.78 -35.91 12.94
CA ALA A 24 -27.66 -35.33 13.68
C ALA A 24 -27.83 -33.80 13.84
N PRO A 25 -27.97 -33.28 15.07
CA PRO A 25 -28.24 -31.87 15.30
C PRO A 25 -27.02 -31.00 14.99
N ASN A 26 -25.82 -31.49 15.32
CA ASN A 26 -24.59 -30.69 15.27
C ASN A 26 -23.84 -30.87 13.95
N LYS A 27 -23.16 -29.80 13.53
CA LYS A 27 -22.30 -29.81 12.34
C LYS A 27 -21.12 -30.77 12.50
N GLU A 28 -20.54 -30.84 13.70
CA GLU A 28 -19.43 -31.72 14.04
C GLU A 28 -19.79 -33.21 13.90
N THR A 29 -20.97 -33.61 14.39
CA THR A 29 -21.46 -34.98 14.27
C THR A 29 -21.66 -35.37 12.81
N ARG A 30 -22.18 -34.45 11.98
CA ARG A 30 -22.28 -34.64 10.53
C ARG A 30 -20.91 -34.78 9.86
N TYR A 31 -19.89 -34.07 10.33
CA TYR A 31 -18.52 -34.24 9.84
C TYR A 31 -17.93 -35.61 10.13
N VAL A 32 -18.29 -36.26 11.25
CA VAL A 32 -17.84 -37.63 11.54
C VAL A 32 -18.32 -38.61 10.46
N TYR A 33 -19.58 -38.50 10.02
CA TYR A 33 -20.11 -39.33 8.92
C TYR A 33 -19.41 -39.03 7.60
N ARG A 34 -19.17 -37.75 7.28
CA ARG A 34 -18.52 -37.33 6.02
C ARG A 34 -17.04 -37.70 5.95
N ARG A 35 -16.31 -37.68 7.08
CA ARG A 35 -14.92 -38.15 7.19
C ARG A 35 -14.86 -39.66 7.07
N PHE A 36 -15.73 -40.38 7.79
CA PHE A 36 -15.78 -41.84 7.74
C PHE A 36 -16.11 -42.36 6.32
N MET A 37 -17.01 -41.68 5.60
CA MET A 37 -17.28 -41.98 4.18
C MET A 37 -16.06 -41.75 3.29
N GLY A 38 -15.21 -40.77 3.60
CA GLY A 38 -13.96 -40.53 2.87
C GLY A 38 -12.87 -41.55 3.18
N GLU A 39 -12.74 -41.97 4.44
CA GLU A 39 -11.79 -43.00 4.88
C GLU A 39 -12.19 -44.41 4.42
N PHE A 40 -13.49 -44.71 4.34
CA PHE A 40 -14.02 -46.04 4.01
C PHE A 40 -15.12 -45.97 2.95
N PRO A 41 -14.82 -45.58 1.70
CA PRO A 41 -15.83 -45.37 0.65
C PRO A 41 -16.62 -46.63 0.28
N ASP A 42 -16.06 -47.82 0.47
CA ASP A 42 -16.68 -49.09 0.04
C ASP A 42 -17.32 -49.90 1.19
N LYS A 43 -17.24 -49.43 2.44
CA LYS A 43 -17.70 -50.20 3.61
C LYS A 43 -19.23 -50.26 3.74
N TYR A 44 -19.93 -49.22 3.31
CA TYR A 44 -21.38 -49.11 3.40
C TYR A 44 -21.96 -48.51 2.11
N ASP A 45 -23.24 -48.72 1.86
CA ASP A 45 -23.95 -48.07 0.76
C ASP A 45 -24.35 -46.63 1.15
N TYR A 46 -23.39 -45.72 0.99
CA TYR A 46 -23.57 -44.33 1.38
C TYR A 46 -24.63 -43.58 0.57
N SER A 47 -25.03 -44.08 -0.61
CA SER A 47 -26.12 -43.50 -1.40
C SER A 47 -27.43 -43.44 -0.62
N LYS A 48 -27.68 -44.43 0.26
CA LYS A 48 -28.87 -44.54 1.10
C LYS A 48 -28.85 -43.63 2.33
N SER A 49 -27.66 -43.21 2.75
CA SER A 49 -27.41 -42.48 4.01
C SER A 49 -27.55 -40.96 3.90
N GLN A 50 -27.74 -40.41 2.68
CA GLN A 50 -27.89 -38.97 2.40
C GLN A 50 -26.72 -38.11 2.94
N ILE A 51 -25.57 -38.74 3.20
CA ILE A 51 -24.35 -38.05 3.63
C ILE A 51 -23.88 -37.18 2.46
N SER A 52 -23.72 -35.88 2.72
CA SER A 52 -23.18 -34.96 1.72
C SER A 52 -21.73 -35.32 1.38
N SER A 53 -21.28 -34.93 0.18
CA SER A 53 -19.96 -35.22 -0.42
C SER A 53 -18.81 -35.37 0.59
N PRO A 54 -17.90 -36.35 0.42
CA PRO A 54 -16.90 -36.69 1.42
C PRO A 54 -16.16 -35.45 1.91
N LEU A 55 -16.00 -35.35 3.24
CA LEU A 55 -15.15 -34.33 3.83
C LEU A 55 -13.74 -34.94 3.88
N SER A 56 -13.04 -34.97 2.74
CA SER A 56 -11.60 -35.19 2.77
C SER A 56 -10.94 -33.88 3.20
N ASP A 57 -10.03 -33.96 4.16
CA ASP A 57 -9.23 -32.82 4.59
C ASP A 57 -8.46 -32.21 3.39
N ASP A 58 -8.17 -33.00 2.35
CA ASP A 58 -7.56 -32.55 1.09
C ASP A 58 -8.41 -31.51 0.34
N ILE A 59 -9.74 -31.67 0.32
CA ILE A 59 -10.65 -30.74 -0.40
C ILE A 59 -10.74 -29.40 0.33
N GLU A 60 -10.65 -29.41 1.66
CA GLU A 60 -10.65 -28.19 2.47
C GLU A 60 -9.32 -27.44 2.32
N GLN A 61 -8.19 -28.16 2.28
CA GLN A 61 -6.87 -27.59 2.01
C GLN A 61 -6.80 -26.94 0.62
N VAL A 62 -7.23 -27.62 -0.45
CA VAL A 62 -7.23 -27.07 -1.82
C VAL A 62 -8.10 -25.81 -1.93
N LYS A 63 -9.28 -25.79 -1.28
CA LYS A 63 -10.14 -24.58 -1.26
C LYS A 63 -9.50 -23.44 -0.46
N ALA A 64 -8.85 -23.75 0.66
CA ALA A 64 -8.15 -22.77 1.47
C ALA A 64 -6.97 -22.15 0.71
N GLU A 65 -6.19 -22.96 -0.01
CA GLU A 65 -5.08 -22.53 -0.86
C GLU A 65 -5.57 -21.67 -2.02
N LYS A 66 -6.55 -22.12 -2.80
CA LYS A 66 -7.15 -21.32 -3.88
C LYS A 66 -7.67 -19.98 -3.36
N ARG A 67 -8.30 -19.94 -2.18
CA ARG A 67 -8.76 -18.69 -1.56
C ARG A 67 -7.59 -17.80 -1.13
N ARG A 68 -6.48 -18.36 -0.65
CA ARG A 68 -5.26 -17.61 -0.31
C ARG A 68 -4.62 -17.01 -1.55
N GLU A 69 -4.53 -17.76 -2.64
CA GLU A 69 -4.01 -17.28 -3.93
C GLU A 69 -4.84 -16.14 -4.51
N LEU A 70 -6.17 -16.31 -4.58
CA LEU A 70 -7.09 -15.26 -5.04
C LEU A 70 -6.97 -13.98 -4.19
N ARG A 71 -6.76 -14.12 -2.88
CA ARG A 71 -6.51 -12.97 -1.98
C ARG A 71 -5.18 -12.28 -2.29
N LYS A 72 -4.11 -13.03 -2.57
CA LYS A 72 -2.81 -12.45 -2.96
C LYS A 72 -2.93 -11.68 -4.29
N VAL A 73 -3.56 -12.28 -5.30
CA VAL A 73 -3.77 -11.64 -6.61
C VAL A 73 -4.61 -10.37 -6.47
N LYS A 74 -5.71 -10.42 -5.69
CA LYS A 74 -6.54 -9.23 -5.45
C LYS A 74 -5.77 -8.12 -4.74
N LYS A 75 -4.97 -8.46 -3.72
CA LYS A 75 -4.15 -7.49 -2.98
C LYS A 75 -3.13 -6.81 -3.89
N GLU A 76 -2.48 -7.55 -4.77
CA GLU A 76 -1.50 -6.97 -5.70
C GLU A 76 -2.18 -6.04 -6.72
N LYS A 77 -3.31 -6.46 -7.30
CA LYS A 77 -4.09 -5.62 -8.22
C LYS A 77 -4.59 -4.33 -7.56
N ASP A 78 -5.07 -4.43 -6.31
CA ASP A 78 -5.52 -3.25 -5.56
C ASP A 78 -4.35 -2.31 -5.22
N LYS A 79 -3.16 -2.85 -4.95
CA LYS A 79 -1.94 -2.05 -4.73
C LYS A 79 -1.52 -1.29 -5.99
N ILE A 80 -1.50 -1.95 -7.14
CA ILE A 80 -1.16 -1.32 -8.44
C ILE A 80 -2.17 -0.21 -8.75
N ARG A 81 -3.49 -0.49 -8.65
CA ARG A 81 -4.53 0.52 -8.89
C ARG A 81 -4.36 1.73 -7.98
N LYS A 82 -4.10 1.51 -6.69
CA LYS A 82 -3.88 2.61 -5.74
C LYS A 82 -2.67 3.46 -6.12
N GLN A 83 -1.56 2.84 -6.51
CA GLN A 83 -0.36 3.57 -6.94
C GLN A 83 -0.59 4.38 -8.21
N GLU A 84 -1.38 3.87 -9.17
CA GLU A 84 -1.76 4.61 -10.37
C GLU A 84 -2.68 5.79 -10.05
N ASP A 85 -3.66 5.58 -9.16
CA ASP A 85 -4.56 6.64 -8.70
C ASP A 85 -3.82 7.74 -7.94
N ASP A 86 -2.90 7.37 -7.04
CA ASP A 86 -2.06 8.32 -6.31
C ASP A 86 -1.16 9.13 -7.25
N LYS A 87 -0.56 8.48 -8.27
CA LYS A 87 0.23 9.18 -9.31
C LYS A 87 -0.62 10.12 -10.15
N ARG A 88 -1.86 9.73 -10.49
CA ARG A 88 -2.79 10.58 -11.23
C ARG A 88 -3.18 11.81 -10.42
N ARG A 89 -3.57 11.61 -9.16
CA ARG A 89 -3.90 12.70 -8.22
C ARG A 89 -2.74 13.67 -8.05
N ALA A 90 -1.52 13.16 -7.83
CA ALA A 90 -0.34 14.01 -7.70
C ALA A 90 -0.11 14.89 -8.95
N LYS A 91 -0.32 14.36 -10.16
CA LYS A 91 -0.21 15.13 -11.41
C LYS A 91 -1.32 16.17 -11.55
N GLU A 92 -2.55 15.84 -11.14
CA GLU A 92 -3.68 16.77 -11.13
C GLU A 92 -3.45 17.90 -10.12
N ASP A 93 -3.02 17.57 -8.90
CA ASP A 93 -2.68 18.53 -7.85
C ASP A 93 -1.53 19.47 -8.29
N GLU A 94 -0.53 18.95 -9.00
CA GLU A 94 0.56 19.76 -9.56
C GLU A 94 0.06 20.72 -10.65
N LYS A 95 -0.81 20.24 -11.56
CA LYS A 95 -1.45 21.08 -12.58
C LYS A 95 -2.28 22.18 -11.92
N ASP A 96 -3.08 21.84 -10.93
CA ASP A 96 -3.91 22.80 -10.21
C ASP A 96 -3.05 23.83 -9.46
N ARG A 97 -1.96 23.38 -8.82
CA ARG A 97 -0.99 24.27 -8.18
C ARG A 97 -0.40 25.26 -9.20
N PHE A 98 -0.04 24.80 -10.40
CA PHE A 98 0.47 25.67 -11.45
C PHE A 98 -0.59 26.64 -11.98
N LEU A 99 -1.83 26.19 -12.16
CA LEU A 99 -2.93 27.04 -12.62
C LEU A 99 -3.23 28.17 -11.63
N ARG A 100 -3.11 27.91 -10.32
CA ARG A 100 -3.28 28.89 -9.24
C ARG A 100 -2.21 29.97 -9.17
N LEU A 101 -1.07 29.79 -9.84
CA LEU A 101 -0.03 30.82 -9.89
C LEU A 101 -0.47 32.02 -10.75
N SER A 102 -0.08 33.22 -10.33
CA SER A 102 -0.22 34.43 -11.13
C SER A 102 0.67 34.40 -12.38
N ASP A 103 0.37 35.24 -13.37
CA ASP A 103 1.17 35.35 -14.59
C ASP A 103 2.61 35.84 -14.34
N ARG A 104 2.83 36.57 -13.24
CA ARG A 104 4.18 36.96 -12.80
C ARG A 104 4.95 35.76 -12.30
N GLU A 105 4.34 34.93 -11.46
CA GLU A 105 4.96 33.73 -10.90
C GLU A 105 5.24 32.67 -11.98
N LYS A 106 4.29 32.44 -12.89
CA LYS A 106 4.49 31.53 -14.03
C LYS A 106 5.70 31.95 -14.89
N ARG A 107 5.86 33.25 -15.13
CA ARG A 107 7.03 33.80 -15.86
C ARG A 107 8.34 33.62 -15.08
N ALA A 108 8.34 33.83 -13.77
CA ALA A 108 9.51 33.60 -12.93
C ALA A 108 9.95 32.12 -12.98
N VAL A 109 9.02 31.18 -12.84
CA VAL A 109 9.29 29.73 -12.94
C VAL A 109 9.87 29.37 -14.32
N ALA A 110 9.32 29.91 -15.41
CA ALA A 110 9.85 29.68 -16.75
C ALA A 110 11.29 30.23 -16.93
N ALA A 111 11.60 31.38 -16.31
CA ALA A 111 12.95 31.95 -16.32
C ALA A 111 13.94 31.08 -15.53
N GLU A 112 13.56 30.60 -14.34
CA GLU A 112 14.37 29.67 -13.54
C GLU A 112 14.68 28.37 -14.31
N LEU A 113 13.66 27.78 -14.95
CA LEU A 113 13.84 26.57 -15.78
C LEU A 113 14.81 26.80 -16.94
N ARG A 114 14.74 27.97 -17.58
CA ARG A 114 15.67 28.35 -18.68
C ARG A 114 17.10 28.50 -18.16
N LEU A 115 17.30 29.19 -17.04
CA LEU A 115 18.63 29.34 -16.43
C LEU A 115 19.22 27.98 -16.04
N MET A 116 18.40 27.09 -15.47
CA MET A 116 18.83 25.74 -15.11
C MET A 116 19.16 24.88 -16.35
N ALA A 117 18.35 24.94 -17.40
CA ALA A 117 18.62 24.23 -18.65
C ALA A 117 19.85 24.77 -19.39
N GLN A 118 20.14 26.07 -19.30
CA GLN A 118 21.34 26.66 -19.89
C GLN A 118 22.61 26.21 -19.15
N ALA A 119 22.54 26.09 -17.82
CA ALA A 119 23.64 25.59 -16.99
C ALA A 119 24.04 24.15 -17.35
N THR A 120 23.08 23.29 -17.69
CA THR A 120 23.34 21.88 -18.02
C THR A 120 23.82 21.66 -19.45
N ARG A 121 23.41 22.49 -20.41
CA ARG A 121 23.72 22.30 -21.84
C ARG A 121 25.11 22.74 -22.28
N HIS A 122 25.68 23.77 -21.66
CA HIS A 122 26.91 24.39 -22.17
C HIS A 122 28.16 24.07 -21.34
N GLY A 123 28.08 23.22 -20.31
CA GLY A 123 29.16 23.12 -19.32
C GLY A 123 29.53 24.49 -18.73
N GLY A 124 28.61 25.45 -18.82
CA GLY A 124 28.84 26.84 -18.48
C GLY A 124 28.97 27.01 -16.97
N PRO A 125 29.48 28.17 -16.51
CA PRO A 125 29.58 28.45 -15.09
C PRO A 125 28.20 28.31 -14.44
N LYS A 126 28.16 27.62 -13.30
CA LYS A 126 26.92 27.40 -12.53
C LYS A 126 26.25 28.75 -12.26
N PRO A 127 24.92 28.88 -12.48
CA PRO A 127 24.23 30.13 -12.22
C PRO A 127 24.34 30.45 -10.72
N VAL A 128 24.69 31.70 -10.41
CA VAL A 128 24.74 32.19 -9.03
C VAL A 128 23.30 32.43 -8.57
N ILE A 129 22.76 31.50 -7.78
CA ILE A 129 21.37 31.50 -7.28
C ILE A 129 21.26 32.38 -6.03
N SER A 130 22.30 32.44 -5.20
CA SER A 130 22.28 33.21 -3.95
C SER A 130 23.63 33.88 -3.69
N ARG A 131 23.59 35.14 -3.26
CA ARG A 131 24.78 35.94 -2.90
C ARG A 131 24.71 36.38 -1.45
N CYS A 132 25.87 36.49 -0.81
CA CYS A 132 26.00 37.09 0.51
C CYS A 132 25.52 38.55 0.47
N PHE A 133 24.64 38.92 1.40
CA PHE A 133 24.07 40.26 1.46
C PHE A 133 25.12 41.37 1.68
N LEU A 134 26.22 41.07 2.40
CA LEU A 134 27.25 42.07 2.69
C LEU A 134 28.34 42.16 1.61
N CYS A 135 28.89 41.02 1.18
CA CYS A 135 30.07 40.99 0.30
C CYS A 135 29.80 40.47 -1.11
N ALA A 136 28.54 40.13 -1.44
CA ALA A 136 28.11 39.61 -2.74
C ALA A 136 28.79 38.32 -3.22
N SER A 137 29.57 37.63 -2.37
CA SER A 137 30.15 36.33 -2.69
C SER A 137 29.06 35.30 -3.01
N ASP A 138 29.30 34.42 -3.97
CA ASP A 138 28.40 33.31 -4.28
C ASP A 138 28.32 32.35 -3.08
N ILE A 139 27.09 32.14 -2.60
CA ILE A 139 26.76 31.21 -1.51
C ILE A 139 25.83 30.09 -1.99
N SER A 140 25.68 29.94 -3.32
CA SER A 140 24.87 28.90 -3.94
C SER A 140 25.41 27.52 -3.54
N GLY A 141 24.59 26.74 -2.82
CA GLY A 141 24.98 25.41 -2.32
C GLY A 141 25.77 25.40 -1.01
N GLN A 142 25.97 26.55 -0.37
CA GLN A 142 26.44 26.62 1.03
C GLN A 142 25.25 26.72 1.98
N VAL A 143 25.45 26.42 3.28
CA VAL A 143 24.47 26.70 4.34
C VAL A 143 24.76 28.11 4.89
N PRO A 144 24.03 29.15 4.46
CA PRO A 144 24.33 30.51 4.88
C PRO A 144 23.80 30.79 6.28
N PHE A 145 24.41 31.76 6.94
CA PHE A 145 23.85 32.33 8.17
C PHE A 145 22.73 33.31 7.80
N GLU A 146 21.61 33.23 8.50
CA GLU A 146 20.45 34.09 8.26
C GLU A 146 20.19 35.04 9.44
N TYR A 147 19.94 36.30 9.13
CA TYR A 147 19.50 37.30 10.12
C TYR A 147 18.72 38.40 9.42
N ASP A 148 17.54 38.72 9.95
CA ASP A 148 16.68 39.80 9.44
C ASP A 148 16.32 39.63 7.96
N GLY A 149 16.02 38.40 7.54
CA GLY A 149 15.70 38.05 6.14
C GLY A 149 16.89 38.07 5.18
N ASN A 150 18.10 38.41 5.66
CA ASN A 150 19.32 38.48 4.86
C ASN A 150 20.23 37.26 5.08
N ARG A 151 20.91 36.82 4.03
CA ARG A 151 21.79 35.64 4.02
C ARG A 151 23.27 36.03 3.91
N PHE A 152 24.13 35.37 4.68
CA PHE A 152 25.55 35.70 4.79
C PHE A 152 26.44 34.47 4.64
N CYS A 153 27.59 34.64 3.97
CA CYS A 153 28.56 33.56 3.78
C CYS A 153 29.29 33.18 5.08
N THR A 154 29.49 34.13 5.99
CA THR A 154 30.30 33.93 7.21
C THR A 154 29.78 34.75 8.40
N MET A 155 30.24 34.38 9.59
CA MET A 155 29.96 35.12 10.83
C MET A 155 30.52 36.54 10.84
N THR A 156 31.60 36.80 10.11
CA THR A 156 32.15 38.15 9.98
C THR A 156 31.17 39.04 9.20
N CYS A 157 30.60 38.54 8.11
CA CYS A 157 29.59 39.26 7.33
C CYS A 157 28.30 39.50 8.13
N LEU A 158 27.81 38.51 8.86
CA LEU A 158 26.64 38.65 9.74
C LEU A 158 26.85 39.74 10.80
N LYS A 159 27.98 39.68 11.52
CA LYS A 159 28.31 40.63 12.59
C LYS A 159 28.45 42.06 12.05
N ALA A 160 29.15 42.23 10.92
CA ALA A 160 29.33 43.53 10.30
C ALA A 160 27.99 44.14 9.84
N HIS A 161 27.08 43.33 9.28
CA HIS A 161 25.72 43.78 8.97
C HIS A 161 24.97 44.23 10.22
N ARG A 162 24.94 43.40 11.27
CA ARG A 162 24.29 43.72 12.55
C ARG A 162 24.79 45.03 13.18
N MET A 163 26.09 45.32 13.06
CA MET A 163 26.65 46.57 13.57
C MET A 163 26.22 47.77 12.74
N LYS A 164 26.22 47.67 11.41
CA LYS A 164 25.76 48.74 10.52
C LYS A 164 24.26 49.04 10.69
N SER A 165 23.41 48.01 10.76
CA SER A 165 21.97 48.20 10.97
C SER A 165 21.66 48.89 12.31
N LYS A 166 22.44 48.59 13.37
CA LYS A 166 22.31 49.29 14.67
C LYS A 166 22.73 50.76 14.62
N MET A 167 23.65 51.14 13.73
CA MET A 167 24.09 52.53 13.56
C MET A 167 23.11 53.36 12.74
N GLN A 168 22.26 52.74 11.90
CA GLN A 168 21.27 53.44 11.07
C GLN A 168 19.92 53.68 11.80
N LEU A 169 19.72 53.08 12.98
CA LEU A 169 18.54 53.30 13.84
C LEU A 169 18.75 54.38 14.92
N LYS A 170 19.87 55.11 14.88
CA LYS A 170 20.14 56.28 15.73
C LYS A 170 20.11 57.54 14.88
#